data_AF-A0A3S2DFU5-F1
#
_entry.id   AF-A0A3S2DFU5-F1
#
_cell.length_a   1.000
_cell.length_b   1.000
_cell.length_c   1.000
_cell.angle_alpha   90.00
_cell.angle_beta   90.00
_cell.angle_gamma   90.00
#
_symmetry.space_group_name_H-M   'P 1'
#
loop_
_entity.id
_entity.type
_entity.pdbx_description
1 polymer ?
#
loop_
_entity_poly.entity_id
_entity_poly.type
_entity_poly.pdbx_seq_one_letter_code
_entity_poly.pdbx_strand_id
1 'polypeptide(L)'
;MTSVFKKFRRDLKFRYGRQLRQLNYWLVARAAMMIISVLRLLPADSALNFADRVARLVGPRVGRHQVAVDNLRKAYPEKSEAEIQAIASDMWGN
;
A
#
# COMPACT_ATOMS: atom_id res chain seq x y z
N MET A 1 41.50 -20.75 -7.80
CA MET A 1 41.19 -19.33 -8.09
C MET A 1 39.70 -18.98 -8.23
N THR A 2 38.79 -19.95 -8.46
CA THR A 2 37.35 -19.69 -8.67
C THR A 2 36.55 -19.32 -7.40
N SER A 3 36.97 -19.80 -6.23
CA SER A 3 36.29 -19.55 -4.94
C SER A 3 36.33 -18.08 -4.49
N VAL A 4 37.47 -17.40 -4.66
CA VAL A 4 37.67 -16.00 -4.24
C VAL A 4 36.79 -15.05 -5.06
N PHE A 5 36.74 -15.26 -6.38
CA PHE A 5 35.86 -14.49 -7.28
C PHE A 5 34.37 -14.70 -6.97
N LYS A 6 33.97 -15.92 -6.61
CA LYS A 6 32.58 -16.22 -6.21
C LYS A 6 32.22 -15.54 -4.88
N LYS A 7 33.14 -15.53 -3.91
CA LYS A 7 32.97 -14.82 -2.63
C LYS A 7 32.86 -13.30 -2.84
N PHE A 8 33.78 -12.71 -3.58
CA PHE A 8 33.76 -11.28 -3.92
C PHE A 8 32.46 -10.86 -4.63
N ARG A 9 32.01 -11.62 -5.64
CA ARG A 9 30.72 -11.35 -6.30
C ARG A 9 29.52 -11.43 -5.36
N ARG A 10 29.49 -12.37 -4.41
CA ARG A 10 28.42 -12.43 -3.40
C ARG A 10 28.47 -11.21 -2.50
N ASP A 11 29.65 -10.84 -2.01
CA ASP A 11 29.82 -9.72 -1.07
C ASP A 11 29.41 -8.38 -1.72
N LEU A 12 29.76 -8.14 -2.99
CA LEU A 12 29.22 -7.00 -3.73
C LEU A 12 27.70 -7.06 -3.87
N LYS A 13 27.13 -8.21 -4.27
CA LYS A 13 25.66 -8.36 -4.38
C LYS A 13 24.95 -8.09 -3.04
N PHE A 14 25.51 -8.54 -1.92
CA PHE A 14 24.96 -8.28 -0.59
C PHE A 14 25.05 -6.79 -0.21
N ARG A 15 26.17 -6.13 -0.50
CA ARG A 15 26.34 -4.68 -0.23
C ARG A 15 25.40 -3.83 -1.09
N TYR A 16 25.35 -4.07 -2.39
CA TYR A 16 24.43 -3.37 -3.29
C TYR A 16 22.96 -3.65 -2.94
N GLY A 17 22.62 -4.89 -2.62
CA GLY A 17 21.27 -5.24 -2.19
C GLY A 17 20.86 -4.51 -0.90
N ARG A 18 21.77 -4.32 0.05
CA ARG A 18 21.52 -3.52 1.26
C ARG A 18 21.34 -2.04 0.95
N GLN A 19 22.18 -1.47 0.09
CA GLN A 19 22.09 -0.07 -0.32
C GLN A 19 20.78 0.21 -1.07
N LEU A 20 20.36 -0.68 -1.97
CA LEU A 20 19.08 -0.55 -2.68
C LEU A 20 17.87 -0.60 -1.73
N ARG A 21 17.90 -1.47 -0.72
CA ARG A 21 16.85 -1.49 0.33
C ARG A 21 16.85 -0.21 1.16
N GLN A 22 18.02 0.29 1.54
CA GLN A 22 18.11 1.54 2.28
C GLN A 22 17.57 2.72 1.46
N LEU A 23 17.90 2.78 0.17
CA LEU A 23 17.38 3.79 -0.75
C LEU A 23 15.87 3.66 -0.90
N ASN A 24 15.35 2.44 -1.04
CA ASN A 24 13.90 2.19 -1.10
C ASN A 24 13.18 2.71 0.16
N TYR A 25 13.68 2.37 1.35
CA TYR A 25 13.09 2.87 2.61
C TYR A 25 13.18 4.39 2.73
N TRP A 26 14.31 4.97 2.34
CA TRP A 26 14.48 6.42 2.33
C TRP A 26 13.50 7.11 1.38
N LEU A 27 13.30 6.56 0.17
CA LEU A 27 12.33 7.08 -0.81
C LEU A 27 10.89 6.96 -0.31
N VAL A 28 10.52 5.81 0.27
CA VAL A 28 9.18 5.60 0.85
C VAL A 28 8.93 6.60 1.98
N ALA A 29 9.88 6.77 2.91
CA ALA A 29 9.77 7.73 3.98
C ALA A 29 9.67 9.17 3.46
N ARG A 30 10.49 9.52 2.45
CA ARG A 30 10.46 10.85 1.84
C ARG A 30 9.12 11.14 1.15
N ALA A 31 8.58 10.18 0.40
CA ALA A 31 7.27 10.29 -0.23
C ALA A 31 6.16 10.46 0.81
N ALA A 32 6.15 9.63 1.86
CA ALA A 32 5.18 9.75 2.96
C ALA A 32 5.24 11.12 3.64
N MET A 33 6.44 11.62 3.96
CA MET A 33 6.61 12.95 4.54
C MET A 33 6.13 14.06 3.60
N MET A 34 6.38 13.96 2.30
CA MET A 34 5.87 14.95 1.34
C MET A 34 4.34 14.96 1.28
N ILE A 35 3.71 13.78 1.19
CA ILE A 35 2.25 13.66 1.17
C ILE A 35 1.65 14.29 2.43
N ILE A 36 2.17 13.95 3.62
CA ILE A 36 1.70 14.52 4.90
C ILE A 36 1.92 16.04 4.92
N SER A 37 3.06 16.54 4.43
CA SER A 37 3.36 17.97 4.42
C SER A 37 2.40 18.73 3.52
N VAL A 38 2.03 18.18 2.36
CA VAL A 38 1.04 18.77 1.45
C VAL A 38 -0.36 18.75 2.08
N LEU A 39 -0.77 17.63 2.70
CA LEU A 39 -2.08 17.54 3.36
C LEU A 39 -2.23 18.54 4.51
N ARG A 40 -1.15 18.86 5.23
CA ARG A 40 -1.14 19.86 6.31
C ARG A 40 -1.41 21.30 5.83
N LEU A 41 -1.33 21.57 4.53
CA LEU A 41 -1.68 22.88 3.97
C LEU A 41 -3.19 23.06 3.80
N LEU A 42 -3.97 21.97 3.87
CA LEU A 42 -5.42 21.99 3.70
C LEU A 42 -6.13 22.11 5.07
N PRO A 43 -7.36 22.68 5.11
CA PRO A 43 -8.25 22.51 6.26
C PRO A 43 -8.46 21.03 6.58
N ALA A 44 -8.62 20.68 7.86
CA ALA A 44 -8.72 19.30 8.33
C ALA A 44 -9.78 18.49 7.57
N ASP A 45 -10.99 19.01 7.43
CA ASP A 45 -12.08 18.33 6.71
C ASP A 45 -11.75 18.09 5.23
N SER A 46 -11.05 19.05 4.60
CA SER A 46 -10.63 18.90 3.19
C SER A 46 -9.55 17.83 3.04
N ALA A 47 -8.59 17.76 3.96
CA ALA A 47 -7.57 16.71 3.97
C ALA A 47 -8.18 15.31 4.18
N LEU A 48 -9.11 15.18 5.12
CA LEU A 48 -9.81 13.92 5.40
C LEU A 48 -10.66 13.47 4.21
N ASN A 49 -11.45 14.38 3.62
CA ASN A 49 -12.25 14.10 2.43
C ASN A 49 -11.38 13.68 1.23
N PHE A 50 -10.20 14.28 1.08
CA PHE A 50 -9.25 13.87 0.04
C PHE A 50 -8.72 12.45 0.31
N ALA A 51 -8.29 12.17 1.54
CA ALA A 51 -7.78 10.86 1.92
C ALA A 51 -8.84 9.76 1.72
N ASP A 52 -10.09 10.00 2.11
CA ASP A 52 -11.25 9.12 1.88
C ASP A 52 -11.43 8.80 0.39
N ARG A 53 -11.49 9.82 -0.47
CA ARG A 53 -11.63 9.62 -1.93
C ARG A 53 -10.48 8.82 -2.53
N VAL A 54 -9.25 9.11 -2.11
CA VAL A 54 -8.08 8.37 -2.57
C VAL A 54 -8.13 6.91 -2.09
N ALA A 55 -8.52 6.67 -0.85
CA ALA A 55 -8.63 5.33 -0.30
C ALA A 55 -9.73 4.52 -0.99
N ARG A 56 -10.91 5.09 -1.24
CA ARG A 56 -12.00 4.45 -2.01
C ARG A 56 -11.63 4.21 -3.48
N LEU A 57 -10.79 5.06 -4.05
CA LEU A 57 -10.29 4.86 -5.41
C LEU A 57 -9.23 3.75 -5.47
N VAL A 58 -8.23 3.78 -4.59
CA VAL A 58 -7.06 2.88 -4.65
C VAL A 58 -7.38 1.54 -4.01
N GLY A 59 -8.10 1.54 -2.90
CA GLY A 59 -8.45 0.38 -2.08
C GLY A 59 -8.95 -0.83 -2.85
N PRO A 60 -9.94 -0.68 -3.75
CA PRO A 60 -10.45 -1.79 -4.57
C PRO A 60 -9.41 -2.48 -5.45
N ARG A 61 -8.29 -1.80 -5.77
CA ARG A 61 -7.19 -2.35 -6.58
C ARG A 61 -6.15 -3.09 -5.76
N VAL A 62 -6.25 -3.06 -4.42
CA VAL A 62 -5.33 -3.73 -3.51
C VAL A 62 -5.88 -5.12 -3.17
N GLY A 63 -5.02 -6.15 -3.15
CA GLY A 63 -5.45 -7.53 -2.91
C GLY A 63 -6.25 -7.75 -1.61
N ARG A 64 -6.13 -6.85 -0.62
CA ARG A 64 -6.93 -6.88 0.61
C ARG A 64 -8.42 -6.66 0.38
N HIS A 65 -8.80 -5.92 -0.67
CA HIS A 65 -10.19 -5.73 -1.03
C HIS A 65 -10.85 -7.06 -1.44
N GLN A 66 -10.16 -7.89 -2.22
CA GLN A 66 -10.69 -9.21 -2.60
C GLN A 66 -10.90 -10.11 -1.38
N VAL A 67 -9.98 -10.09 -0.41
CA VAL A 67 -10.13 -10.83 0.84
C VAL A 67 -11.39 -10.39 1.59
N ALA A 68 -11.67 -9.09 1.61
CA ALA A 68 -12.86 -8.57 2.27
C ALA A 68 -14.15 -8.96 1.54
N VAL A 69 -14.17 -8.86 0.21
CA VAL A 69 -15.28 -9.33 -0.63
C VAL A 69 -15.56 -10.82 -0.39
N ASP A 70 -14.52 -11.66 -0.37
CA ASP A 70 -14.66 -13.10 -0.15
C ASP A 70 -15.19 -13.43 1.25
N ASN A 71 -14.81 -12.65 2.26
CA ASN A 71 -15.35 -12.78 3.60
C ASN A 71 -16.82 -12.34 3.67
N LEU A 72 -17.18 -11.23 3.02
CA LEU A 72 -18.55 -10.74 2.95
C LEU A 72 -19.50 -11.72 2.26
N ARG A 73 -19.07 -12.35 1.15
CA ARG A 73 -19.84 -13.40 0.47
C ARG A 73 -20.14 -14.60 1.38
N LYS A 74 -19.21 -14.96 2.26
CA LYS A 74 -19.38 -16.06 3.21
C LYS A 74 -20.25 -15.67 4.40
N ALA A 75 -20.12 -14.43 4.88
CA ALA A 75 -20.84 -13.92 6.04
C ALA A 75 -22.30 -13.54 5.73
N TYR A 76 -22.55 -13.05 4.51
CA TYR A 76 -23.84 -12.53 4.07
C TYR A 76 -24.21 -13.11 2.69
N PRO A 77 -24.45 -14.44 2.59
CA PRO A 77 -24.76 -15.10 1.33
C PRO A 77 -26.07 -14.61 0.68
N GLU A 78 -26.94 -13.97 1.45
CA GLU A 78 -28.21 -13.38 1.00
C GLU A 78 -28.06 -12.04 0.29
N LYS A 79 -26.90 -11.37 0.41
CA LYS A 79 -26.67 -10.06 -0.20
C LYS A 79 -26.29 -10.18 -1.67
N SER A 80 -26.73 -9.21 -2.46
CA SER A 80 -26.31 -9.11 -3.85
C SER A 80 -24.82 -8.77 -3.95
N GLU A 81 -24.20 -9.15 -5.07
CA GLU A 81 -22.79 -8.82 -5.33
C GLU A 81 -22.57 -7.30 -5.32
N ALA A 82 -23.53 -6.52 -5.82
CA ALA A 82 -23.45 -5.06 -5.80
C ALA A 82 -23.40 -4.49 -4.37
N GLU A 83 -24.22 -5.01 -3.45
CA GLU A 83 -24.18 -4.63 -2.04
C GLU A 83 -22.87 -5.04 -1.37
N ILE A 84 -22.38 -6.23 -1.66
CA ILE A 84 -21.08 -6.70 -1.14
C ILE A 84 -19.96 -5.77 -1.59
N GLN A 85 -19.93 -5.39 -2.86
CA GLN A 85 -18.93 -4.47 -3.41
C GLN A 85 -19.04 -3.06 -2.81
N ALA A 86 -20.26 -2.57 -2.59
CA ALA A 86 -20.49 -1.28 -1.93
C ALA A 86 -19.93 -1.29 -0.50
N ILE A 87 -20.28 -2.29 0.31
CA ILE A 87 -19.75 -2.48 1.67
C ILE A 87 -18.22 -2.61 1.63
N ALA A 88 -17.69 -3.37 0.67
CA ALA A 88 -16.27 -3.59 0.52
C ALA A 88 -15.49 -2.34 0.09
N SER A 89 -16.14 -1.41 -0.61
CA SER A 89 -15.59 -0.10 -0.96
C SER A 89 -15.66 0.85 0.23
N ASP A 90 -16.76 0.84 0.97
CA ASP A 90 -17.00 1.72 2.11
C ASP A 90 -15.98 1.59 3.23
N MET A 91 -15.47 0.37 3.47
CA MET A 91 -14.44 0.16 4.49
C MET A 91 -13.15 0.96 4.26
N TRP A 92 -12.86 1.36 3.01
CA TRP A 92 -11.64 2.10 2.71
C TRP A 92 -11.72 3.56 3.13
N GLY A 93 -12.93 4.07 3.31
CA GLY A 93 -13.19 5.45 3.70
C GLY A 93 -13.74 5.62 5.12
N ASN A 94 -13.79 4.55 5.90
CA ASN A 94 -14.27 4.55 7.29
C ASN A 94 -13.15 4.74 8.31
#